data_AF-A0A2I0TKW4-F1
#
_entry.id   AF-A0A2I0TKW4-F1
#
_cell.length_a   1.000
_cell.length_b   1.000
_cell.length_c   1.000
_cell.angle_alpha   90.00
_cell.angle_beta   90.00
_cell.angle_gamma   90.00
#
_symmetry.space_group_name_H-M   'P 1'
#
loop_
_entity.id
_entity.type
_entity.pdbx_description
1 polymer ?
#
loop_
_entity_poly.entity_id
_entity_poly.type
_entity_poly.pdbx_seq_one_letter_code
_entity_poly.pdbx_strand_id
1 'polypeptide(L)'
;MRYAGTGEEWLKEHSSSSSSGQLVDCTLKEFLWQHVELVLSKKGFDDSVGRNPQPSHFELPTYQKWVSAALKLYEVTIEGKDDDPTSLTGELSSKIMGSIKVLEGYLDIDTKFSENRCQKALPMAHSAYQSNLPHNYTMTVHKNQLAQALRVYSQHARGPAFHKYAMQLNEDCYKFWSNGHQLCEERSLTDQHCVHKFHLLPKAGKEAHL
;
A
#
# COMPACT_ATOMS: atom_id res chain seq x y z
N MET A 1 -69.25 6.94 -55.42
CA MET A 1 -69.68 8.33 -55.14
C MET A 1 -68.54 9.26 -55.54
N ARG A 2 -68.80 10.04 -56.60
CA ARG A 2 -68.22 11.33 -57.08
C ARG A 2 -67.03 12.03 -56.36
N TYR A 3 -66.03 12.39 -57.21
CA TYR A 3 -65.18 13.62 -57.33
C TYR A 3 -64.30 14.07 -56.14
N ALA A 4 -63.18 14.81 -56.23
CA ALA A 4 -62.12 15.18 -57.21
C ALA A 4 -61.24 16.28 -56.54
N GLY A 5 -60.02 16.51 -57.04
CA GLY A 5 -59.23 17.76 -56.84
C GLY A 5 -57.89 17.57 -56.09
N THR A 6 -56.73 17.53 -56.76
CA THR A 6 -55.84 18.63 -57.23
C THR A 6 -55.18 19.46 -56.13
N GLY A 7 -53.84 19.54 -56.14
CA GLY A 7 -53.07 20.58 -55.48
C GLY A 7 -51.71 20.13 -54.98
N GLU A 8 -50.66 20.34 -55.79
CA GLU A 8 -49.29 20.47 -55.30
C GLU A 8 -49.17 21.68 -54.34
N GLU A 9 -48.02 21.74 -53.67
CA GLU A 9 -47.29 22.97 -53.27
C GLU A 9 -47.16 23.28 -51.77
N TRP A 10 -45.96 22.94 -51.26
CA TRP A 10 -45.13 23.70 -50.30
C TRP A 10 -45.65 24.05 -48.90
N LEU A 11 -44.98 23.54 -47.85
CA LEU A 11 -44.06 24.36 -47.05
C LEU A 11 -43.24 23.51 -46.06
N LYS A 12 -41.93 23.80 -46.09
CA LYS A 12 -40.86 23.35 -45.19
C LYS A 12 -41.26 23.37 -43.71
N GLU A 13 -41.20 22.22 -43.04
CA GLU A 13 -40.90 22.20 -41.61
C GLU A 13 -39.38 22.09 -41.42
N HIS A 14 -38.81 23.19 -40.93
CA HIS A 14 -37.47 23.22 -40.39
C HIS A 14 -37.46 22.39 -39.11
N SER A 15 -36.80 21.24 -39.13
CA SER A 15 -36.43 20.56 -37.89
C SER A 15 -35.36 21.42 -37.19
N SER A 16 -35.81 22.26 -36.27
CA SER A 16 -34.97 22.88 -35.25
C SER A 16 -34.41 21.77 -34.36
N SER A 17 -33.19 21.32 -34.66
CA SER A 17 -32.47 20.39 -33.79
C SER A 17 -32.04 21.13 -32.53
N SER A 18 -32.85 20.97 -31.48
CA SER A 18 -32.54 21.30 -30.10
C SER A 18 -31.18 20.72 -29.69
N SER A 19 -30.31 21.57 -29.14
CA SER A 19 -29.02 21.18 -28.56
C SER A 19 -29.23 20.47 -27.23
N SER A 20 -29.60 19.19 -27.29
CA SER A 20 -29.83 18.36 -26.11
C SER A 20 -29.12 17.02 -26.30
N GLY A 21 -27.83 17.00 -25.93
CA GLY A 21 -27.02 15.83 -25.52
C GLY A 21 -27.44 14.43 -25.97
N GLN A 22 -27.74 14.20 -27.24
CA GLN A 22 -27.79 12.87 -27.81
C GLN A 22 -26.36 12.45 -28.11
N LEU A 23 -25.87 11.44 -27.39
CA LEU A 23 -24.65 10.73 -27.77
C LEU A 23 -24.93 10.11 -29.14
N VAL A 24 -24.45 10.78 -30.18
CA VAL A 24 -24.38 10.21 -31.52
C VAL A 24 -23.39 9.06 -31.39
N ASP A 25 -23.82 7.83 -31.73
CA ASP A 25 -22.93 6.68 -31.79
C ASP A 25 -21.80 6.99 -32.79
N CYS A 26 -20.65 7.39 -32.26
CA CYS A 26 -19.48 7.72 -33.04
C CYS A 26 -18.45 6.61 -32.87
N THR A 27 -17.70 6.36 -33.94
CA THR A 27 -16.57 5.43 -33.89
C THR A 27 -15.47 6.00 -32.99
N LEU A 28 -14.60 5.15 -32.44
CA LEU A 28 -13.43 5.59 -31.65
C LEU A 28 -12.60 6.66 -32.39
N LYS A 29 -12.47 6.52 -33.71
CA LYS A 29 -11.76 7.48 -34.55
C LYS A 29 -12.45 8.84 -34.52
N GLU A 30 -13.76 8.90 -34.77
CA GLU A 30 -14.51 10.16 -34.80
C GLU A 30 -14.50 10.84 -33.43
N PHE A 31 -14.69 10.08 -32.35
CA PHE A 31 -14.59 10.57 -30.99
C PHE A 31 -13.22 11.20 -30.70
N LEU A 32 -12.12 10.48 -30.97
CA LEU A 32 -10.77 10.99 -30.70
C LEU A 32 -10.38 12.13 -31.64
N TRP A 33 -10.76 12.06 -32.91
CA TRP A 33 -10.34 13.02 -33.93
C TRP A 33 -10.87 14.43 -33.66
N GLN A 34 -12.07 14.56 -33.07
CA GLN A 34 -12.60 15.86 -32.64
C GLN A 34 -11.62 16.58 -31.68
N HIS A 35 -10.99 15.84 -30.75
CA HIS A 35 -9.99 16.40 -29.84
C HIS A 35 -8.63 16.63 -30.49
N VAL A 36 -8.20 15.70 -31.36
CA VAL A 36 -6.95 15.86 -32.13
C VAL A 36 -7.01 17.09 -33.04
N GLU A 37 -8.16 17.36 -33.65
CA GLU A 37 -8.35 18.51 -34.50
C GLU A 37 -8.18 19.83 -33.73
N LEU A 38 -8.66 19.94 -32.49
CA LEU A 38 -8.44 21.13 -31.64
C LEU A 38 -6.95 21.43 -31.42
N VAL A 39 -6.15 20.38 -31.25
CA VAL A 39 -4.69 20.44 -31.07
C VAL A 39 -4.01 20.85 -32.36
N LEU A 40 -4.30 20.15 -33.46
CA LEU A 40 -3.67 20.39 -34.77
C LEU A 40 -4.06 21.73 -35.39
N SER A 41 -5.28 22.19 -35.13
CA SER A 41 -5.76 23.52 -35.56
C SER A 41 -5.28 24.65 -34.65
N LYS A 42 -4.44 24.37 -33.64
CA LYS A 42 -3.93 25.32 -32.65
C LYS A 42 -5.02 26.06 -31.85
N LYS A 43 -6.21 25.48 -31.73
CA LYS A 43 -7.28 26.00 -30.86
C LYS A 43 -6.99 25.71 -29.39
N GLY A 44 -6.28 24.60 -29.12
CA GLY A 44 -5.93 24.18 -27.77
C GLY A 44 -7.14 23.69 -26.97
N PHE A 45 -7.01 23.69 -25.64
CA PHE A 45 -8.05 23.26 -24.70
C PHE A 45 -8.45 24.45 -23.81
N ASP A 46 -9.67 24.97 -24.01
CA ASP A 46 -10.26 26.04 -23.20
C ASP A 46 -11.60 25.55 -22.63
N ASP A 47 -11.52 24.52 -21.79
CA ASP A 47 -12.65 23.84 -21.16
C ASP A 47 -12.95 24.36 -19.74
N SER A 48 -12.34 25.49 -19.36
CA SER A 48 -12.58 26.13 -18.06
C SER A 48 -13.99 26.71 -17.98
N VAL A 49 -14.89 26.02 -17.29
CA VAL A 49 -16.27 26.46 -17.01
C VAL A 49 -16.42 27.31 -15.73
N GLY A 50 -15.30 27.67 -15.10
CA GLY A 50 -15.27 28.47 -13.87
C GLY A 50 -15.64 29.95 -14.10
N ARG A 51 -16.06 30.63 -13.03
CA ARG A 51 -16.42 32.07 -13.08
C ARG A 51 -15.26 33.00 -13.44
N ASN A 52 -14.02 32.51 -13.29
CA ASN A 52 -12.79 33.23 -13.63
C ASN A 52 -12.00 32.41 -14.66
N PRO A 53 -12.34 32.49 -15.96
CA PRO A 53 -11.58 31.82 -17.01
C PRO A 53 -10.12 32.28 -16.95
N GLN A 54 -9.20 31.33 -16.80
CA GLN A 54 -7.77 31.61 -16.93
C GLN A 54 -7.35 31.31 -18.36
N PRO A 55 -6.43 32.11 -18.95
CA PRO A 55 -5.94 31.84 -20.28
C PRO A 55 -5.27 30.47 -20.32
N SER A 56 -5.67 29.63 -21.27
CA SER A 56 -5.05 28.33 -21.49
C SER A 56 -3.74 28.52 -22.27
N HIS A 57 -2.63 28.10 -21.66
CA HIS A 57 -1.34 28.07 -22.34
C HIS A 57 -1.22 26.77 -23.15
N PHE A 58 -1.36 26.89 -24.47
CA PHE A 58 -1.28 25.76 -25.39
C PHE A 58 -0.11 25.92 -26.37
N GLU A 59 0.76 24.91 -26.44
CA GLU A 59 1.84 24.83 -27.42
C GLU A 59 1.71 23.52 -28.21
N LEU A 60 1.82 23.60 -29.54
CA LEU A 60 1.94 22.43 -30.40
C LEU A 60 3.42 22.16 -30.68
N PRO A 61 4.07 21.19 -29.99
CA PRO A 61 5.49 20.95 -30.13
C PRO A 61 5.82 20.30 -31.48
N THR A 62 7.03 20.57 -31.98
CA THR A 62 7.62 19.74 -33.03
C THR A 62 8.12 18.43 -32.42
N TYR A 63 8.21 17.39 -33.24
CA TYR A 63 8.73 16.09 -32.79
C TYR A 63 10.09 16.21 -32.09
N GLN A 64 11.03 16.97 -32.67
CA GLN A 64 12.36 17.18 -32.09
C GLN A 64 12.32 17.83 -30.70
N LYS A 65 11.50 18.88 -30.52
CA LYS A 65 11.34 19.54 -29.23
C LYS A 65 10.70 18.62 -28.20
N TRP A 66 9.65 17.88 -28.61
CA TRP A 66 8.97 16.93 -27.73
C TRP A 66 9.90 15.82 -27.25
N VAL A 67 10.66 15.19 -28.16
CA VAL A 67 11.64 14.16 -27.81
C VAL A 67 12.71 14.71 -26.86
N SER A 68 13.25 15.90 -27.15
CA SER A 68 14.28 16.50 -26.29
C SER A 68 13.77 16.78 -24.87
N ALA A 69 12.53 17.23 -24.71
CA ALA A 69 11.94 17.46 -23.39
C ALA A 69 11.58 16.14 -22.69
N ALA A 70 10.97 15.19 -23.41
CA ALA A 70 10.54 13.91 -22.86
C ALA A 70 11.73 13.06 -22.37
N LEU A 71 12.86 13.06 -23.09
CA LEU A 71 14.07 12.34 -22.66
C LEU A 71 14.60 12.88 -21.33
N LYS A 72 14.69 14.21 -21.17
CA LYS A 72 15.12 14.82 -19.91
C LYS A 72 14.15 14.52 -18.76
N LEU A 73 12.85 14.52 -19.03
CA LEU A 73 11.86 14.13 -18.03
C LEU A 73 12.01 12.66 -17.63
N TYR A 74 12.22 11.77 -18.61
CA TYR A 74 12.44 10.36 -18.37
C TYR A 74 13.69 10.10 -17.53
N GLU A 75 14.81 10.73 -17.89
CA GLU A 75 16.07 10.66 -17.16
C GLU A 75 15.87 11.05 -15.69
N VAL A 76 15.24 12.20 -15.42
CA VAL A 76 15.05 12.70 -14.05
C VAL A 76 14.03 11.88 -13.25
N THR A 77 12.97 11.37 -13.90
CA THR A 77 11.85 10.73 -13.18
C THR A 77 11.97 9.22 -13.07
N ILE A 78 12.66 8.56 -13.99
CA ILE A 78 12.74 7.09 -14.09
C ILE A 78 14.18 6.59 -13.92
N GLU A 79 15.16 7.17 -14.61
CA GLU A 79 16.55 6.65 -14.63
C GLU A 79 17.48 7.24 -13.57
N GLY A 80 17.18 8.43 -13.03
CA GLY A 80 18.08 9.28 -12.24
C GLY A 80 18.43 8.78 -10.83
N LYS A 81 18.54 7.47 -10.65
CA LYS A 81 18.91 6.79 -9.40
C LYS A 81 20.42 6.72 -9.18
N ASP A 82 21.23 6.86 -10.22
CA ASP A 82 22.68 6.60 -10.19
C ASP A 82 23.57 7.80 -10.61
N ASP A 83 22.99 8.96 -10.92
CA ASP A 83 23.76 10.14 -11.33
C ASP A 83 24.37 10.87 -10.13
N ASP A 84 25.58 11.41 -10.34
CA ASP A 84 26.34 12.21 -9.38
C ASP A 84 25.42 13.20 -8.64
N PRO A 85 25.27 13.07 -7.30
CA PRO A 85 24.36 13.90 -6.52
C PRO A 85 24.73 15.39 -6.52
N THR A 86 25.89 15.76 -7.06
CA THR A 86 26.29 17.16 -7.25
C THR A 86 25.89 17.76 -8.60
N SER A 87 25.36 16.95 -9.54
CA SER A 87 24.78 17.44 -10.79
C SER A 87 23.40 18.05 -10.57
N LEU A 88 23.06 19.10 -11.34
CA LEU A 88 21.72 19.70 -11.34
C LEU A 88 20.61 18.67 -11.61
N THR A 89 20.88 17.67 -12.45
CA THR A 89 19.96 16.57 -12.76
C THR A 89 19.76 15.65 -11.55
N GLY A 90 20.83 15.34 -10.81
CA GLY A 90 20.79 14.52 -9.59
C GLY A 90 20.05 15.20 -8.43
N GLU A 91 20.25 16.51 -8.25
CA GLU A 91 19.50 17.29 -7.25
C GLU A 91 18.01 17.31 -7.56
N LEU A 92 17.64 17.51 -8.83
CA LEU A 92 16.25 17.52 -9.28
C LEU A 92 15.59 16.15 -9.12
N SER A 93 16.27 15.07 -9.53
CA SER A 93 15.82 13.69 -9.35
C SER A 93 15.56 13.39 -7.87
N SER A 94 16.49 13.76 -6.99
CA SER A 94 16.36 13.58 -5.54
C SER A 94 15.14 14.30 -4.95
N LYS A 95 14.85 15.53 -5.39
CA LYS A 95 13.66 16.29 -4.96
C LYS A 95 12.36 15.64 -5.42
N ILE A 96 12.32 15.15 -6.67
CA ILE A 96 11.15 14.48 -7.22
C ILE A 96 10.92 13.15 -6.49
N MET A 97 11.96 12.34 -6.34
CA MET A 97 11.90 11.06 -5.62
C MET A 97 11.48 11.24 -4.15
N GLY A 98 12.00 12.28 -3.47
CA GLY A 98 11.56 12.63 -2.13
C GLY A 98 10.06 12.94 -2.05
N SER A 99 9.54 13.66 -3.04
CA SER A 99 8.11 13.99 -3.14
C SER A 99 7.26 12.74 -3.44
N ILE A 100 7.71 11.88 -4.37
CA ILE A 100 7.04 10.61 -4.71
C ILE A 100 6.97 9.71 -3.48
N LYS A 101 8.06 9.58 -2.71
CA LYS A 101 8.09 8.76 -1.50
C LYS A 101 7.06 9.18 -0.45
N VAL A 102 6.78 10.48 -0.32
CA VAL A 102 5.69 10.96 0.55
C VAL A 102 4.33 10.53 0.00
N LEU A 103 4.15 10.58 -1.33
CA LEU A 103 2.92 10.20 -2.00
C LEU A 103 2.66 8.69 -1.99
N GLU A 104 3.70 7.85 -2.02
CA GLU A 104 3.60 6.38 -1.88
C GLU A 104 2.82 5.97 -0.62
N GLY A 105 2.95 6.76 0.46
CA GLY A 105 2.20 6.55 1.68
C GLY A 105 0.67 6.61 1.53
N TYR A 106 0.14 7.16 0.44
CA TYR A 106 -1.30 7.16 0.12
C TYR A 106 -1.74 5.95 -0.70
N LEU A 107 -0.80 5.24 -1.32
CA LEU A 107 -1.06 4.03 -2.09
C LEU A 107 -0.95 2.78 -1.19
N ASP A 108 -0.13 2.83 -0.14
CA ASP A 108 0.12 1.72 0.78
C ASP A 108 -0.90 1.62 1.95
N ILE A 109 -2.18 1.84 1.65
CA ILE A 109 -3.24 1.82 2.67
C ILE A 109 -3.35 0.43 3.31
N ASP A 110 -3.26 -0.64 2.52
CA ASP A 110 -3.38 -2.02 3.02
C ASP A 110 -2.24 -2.40 3.97
N THR A 111 -1.01 -1.99 3.64
CA THR A 111 0.16 -2.19 4.51
C THR A 111 0.00 -1.41 5.80
N LYS A 112 -0.31 -0.10 5.73
CA LYS A 112 -0.53 0.73 6.94
C LYS A 112 -1.67 0.21 7.80
N PHE A 113 -2.78 -0.20 7.18
CA PHE A 113 -3.91 -0.78 7.90
C PHE A 113 -3.51 -2.07 8.61
N SER A 114 -2.81 -2.96 7.90
CA SER A 114 -2.32 -4.22 8.45
C SER A 114 -1.37 -4.01 9.62
N GLU A 115 -0.38 -3.11 9.50
CA GLU A 115 0.55 -2.80 10.57
C GLU A 115 -0.18 -2.27 11.82
N ASN A 116 -1.09 -1.30 11.65
CA ASN A 116 -1.88 -0.75 12.76
C ASN A 116 -2.76 -1.81 13.44
N ARG A 117 -3.39 -2.70 12.67
CA ARG A 117 -4.19 -3.80 13.21
C ARG A 117 -3.34 -4.80 13.98
N CYS A 118 -2.18 -5.18 13.43
CA CYS A 118 -1.25 -6.09 14.07
C CYS A 118 -0.69 -5.50 15.38
N GLN A 119 -0.29 -4.23 15.37
CA GLN A 119 0.20 -3.53 16.57
C GLN A 119 -0.86 -3.48 17.68
N LYS A 120 -2.13 -3.28 17.35
CA LYS A 120 -3.23 -3.30 18.34
C LYS A 120 -3.54 -4.71 18.85
N ALA A 121 -3.35 -5.73 18.03
CA ALA A 121 -3.57 -7.13 18.41
C ALA A 121 -2.45 -7.69 19.31
N LEU A 122 -1.22 -7.19 19.18
CA LEU A 122 -0.06 -7.66 19.94
C LEU A 122 -0.27 -7.61 21.47
N PRO A 123 -0.66 -6.49 22.10
CA PRO A 123 -0.89 -6.44 23.54
C PRO A 123 -1.92 -7.45 24.04
N MET A 124 -2.99 -7.68 23.26
CA MET A 124 -4.01 -8.68 23.60
C MET A 124 -3.43 -10.10 23.58
N ALA A 125 -2.61 -10.42 22.58
CA ALA A 125 -1.95 -11.71 22.48
C ALA A 125 -0.91 -11.92 23.60
N HIS A 126 -0.13 -10.89 23.95
CA HIS A 126 0.79 -10.94 25.09
C HIS A 126 0.06 -11.13 26.41
N SER A 127 -1.06 -10.43 26.63
CA SER A 127 -1.89 -10.63 27.82
C SER A 127 -2.43 -12.05 27.89
N ALA A 128 -2.90 -12.61 26.76
CA ALA A 128 -3.30 -13.99 26.68
C ALA A 128 -2.13 -14.94 27.00
N TYR A 129 -0.92 -14.65 26.53
CA TYR A 129 0.27 -15.43 26.88
C TYR A 129 0.56 -15.40 28.39
N GLN A 130 0.56 -14.22 29.01
CA GLN A 130 0.96 -14.04 30.40
C GLN A 130 -0.11 -14.47 31.42
N SER A 131 -1.32 -14.81 30.95
CA SER A 131 -2.43 -15.22 31.80
C SER A 131 -2.23 -16.61 32.39
N ASN A 132 -2.40 -16.74 33.71
CA ASN A 132 -2.36 -18.00 34.45
C ASN A 132 -1.05 -18.79 34.31
N LEU A 133 0.09 -18.10 34.14
CA LEU A 133 1.40 -18.73 34.11
C LEU A 133 1.92 -19.01 35.53
N PRO A 134 2.49 -20.21 35.80
CA PRO A 134 3.28 -20.46 36.99
C PRO A 134 4.51 -19.54 37.06
N HIS A 135 5.09 -19.35 38.25
CA HIS A 135 6.26 -18.47 38.42
C HIS A 135 7.47 -18.91 37.57
N ASN A 136 7.75 -20.23 37.54
CA ASN A 136 8.68 -20.83 36.59
C ASN A 136 8.00 -22.03 35.92
N TYR A 137 8.24 -22.24 34.63
CA TYR A 137 7.60 -23.32 33.87
C TYR A 137 8.49 -23.86 32.75
N THR A 138 8.12 -25.06 32.26
CA THR A 138 8.83 -25.79 31.20
C THR A 138 8.54 -25.21 29.81
N MET A 139 9.39 -25.52 28.85
CA MET A 139 9.23 -25.30 27.42
C MET A 139 7.90 -25.85 26.89
N THR A 140 7.40 -26.95 27.45
CA THR A 140 6.10 -27.50 27.06
C THR A 140 4.95 -26.53 27.39
N VAL A 141 4.97 -25.96 28.60
CA VAL A 141 4.00 -24.92 29.00
C VAL A 141 4.17 -23.66 28.14
N HIS A 142 5.40 -23.23 27.89
CA HIS A 142 5.70 -22.11 26.99
C HIS A 142 5.08 -22.31 25.61
N LYS A 143 5.32 -23.46 24.96
CA LYS A 143 4.80 -23.76 23.61
C LYS A 143 3.27 -23.78 23.58
N ASN A 144 2.62 -24.39 24.58
CA ASN A 144 1.17 -24.43 24.68
C ASN A 144 0.59 -23.02 24.84
N GLN A 145 1.21 -22.20 25.70
CA GLN A 145 0.75 -20.84 25.95
C GLN A 145 1.01 -19.91 24.75
N LEU A 146 2.13 -20.10 24.05
CA LEU A 146 2.44 -19.38 22.82
C LEU A 146 1.45 -19.74 21.70
N ALA A 147 1.08 -21.02 21.55
CA ALA A 147 0.06 -21.43 20.59
C ALA A 147 -1.30 -20.79 20.90
N GLN A 148 -1.66 -20.69 22.19
CA GLN A 148 -2.86 -19.97 22.63
C GLN A 148 -2.80 -18.48 22.27
N ALA A 149 -1.68 -17.82 22.55
CA ALA A 149 -1.47 -16.42 22.23
C ALA A 149 -1.53 -16.15 20.71
N LEU A 150 -0.91 -17.01 19.91
CA LEU A 150 -0.97 -16.95 18.44
C LEU A 150 -2.39 -17.13 17.90
N ARG A 151 -3.21 -17.96 18.55
CA ARG A 151 -4.63 -18.11 18.19
C ARG A 151 -5.43 -16.83 18.48
N VAL A 152 -5.18 -16.18 19.60
CA VAL A 152 -5.81 -14.88 19.93
C VAL A 152 -5.35 -13.80 18.95
N TYR A 153 -4.05 -13.75 18.66
CA TYR A 153 -3.49 -12.86 17.66
C TYR A 153 -4.14 -13.06 16.28
N SER A 154 -4.28 -14.32 15.83
CA SER A 154 -4.85 -14.64 14.52
C SER A 154 -6.32 -14.30 14.40
N GLN A 155 -7.05 -14.09 15.50
CA GLN A 155 -8.43 -13.61 15.45
C GLN A 155 -8.51 -12.12 15.12
N HIS A 156 -7.52 -11.33 15.53
CA HIS A 156 -7.57 -9.86 15.52
C HIS A 156 -6.65 -9.23 14.46
N ALA A 157 -5.52 -9.86 14.14
CA ALA A 157 -4.56 -9.36 13.15
C ALA A 157 -4.91 -9.79 11.72
N ARG A 158 -4.70 -8.91 10.75
CA ARG A 158 -5.02 -9.15 9.32
C ARG A 158 -4.02 -8.45 8.41
N GLY A 159 -3.89 -8.93 7.17
CA GLY A 159 -3.20 -8.26 6.08
C GLY A 159 -1.71 -8.65 5.92
N PRO A 160 -0.99 -7.96 5.02
CA PRO A 160 0.38 -8.32 4.61
C PRO A 160 1.42 -8.29 5.75
N ALA A 161 1.22 -7.46 6.79
CA ALA A 161 2.14 -7.38 7.92
C ALA A 161 1.95 -8.51 8.95
N PHE A 162 0.95 -9.39 8.79
CA PHE A 162 0.59 -10.42 9.76
C PHE A 162 1.77 -11.30 10.18
N HIS A 163 2.52 -11.82 9.21
CA HIS A 163 3.61 -12.75 9.51
C HIS A 163 4.77 -12.08 10.28
N LYS A 164 5.11 -10.84 9.90
CA LYS A 164 6.14 -10.02 10.58
C LYS A 164 5.83 -9.87 12.07
N TYR A 165 4.60 -9.50 12.41
CA TYR A 165 4.20 -9.30 13.81
C TYR A 165 3.93 -10.62 14.57
N ALA A 166 3.50 -11.68 13.89
CA ALA A 166 3.41 -13.01 14.49
C ALA A 166 4.79 -13.53 14.93
N MET A 167 5.83 -13.26 14.12
CA MET A 167 7.21 -13.59 14.48
C MET A 167 7.70 -12.77 15.68
N GLN A 168 7.41 -11.47 15.68
CA GLN A 168 7.72 -10.61 16.82
C GLN A 168 7.09 -11.14 18.12
N LEU A 169 5.80 -11.52 18.09
CA LEU A 169 5.12 -12.11 19.25
C LEU A 169 5.83 -13.36 19.76
N ASN A 170 6.27 -14.24 18.85
CA ASN A 170 7.00 -15.46 19.20
C ASN A 170 8.32 -15.13 19.92
N GLU A 171 9.14 -14.25 19.33
CA GLU A 171 10.41 -13.84 19.91
C GLU A 171 10.25 -13.18 21.27
N ASP A 172 9.26 -12.29 21.42
CA ASP A 172 9.01 -11.57 22.66
C ASP A 172 8.52 -12.51 23.77
N CYS A 173 7.65 -13.49 23.46
CA CYS A 173 7.25 -14.53 24.39
C CYS A 173 8.42 -15.45 24.78
N TYR A 174 9.30 -15.79 23.84
CA TYR A 174 10.50 -16.58 24.11
C TYR A 174 11.48 -15.84 25.02
N LYS A 175 11.72 -14.56 24.74
CA LYS A 175 12.54 -13.68 25.60
C LYS A 175 11.95 -13.59 27.00
N PHE A 176 10.63 -13.44 27.12
CA PHE A 176 9.97 -13.41 28.43
C PHE A 176 10.19 -14.71 29.22
N TRP A 177 10.06 -15.87 28.57
CA TRP A 177 10.25 -17.18 29.21
C TRP A 177 11.71 -17.42 29.62
N SER A 178 12.65 -17.22 28.71
CA SER A 178 14.10 -17.39 28.96
C SER A 178 14.65 -16.40 30.00
N ASN A 179 14.00 -15.24 30.19
CA ASN A 179 14.37 -14.26 31.20
C ASN A 179 13.81 -14.62 32.60
N GLY A 180 14.30 -15.72 33.16
CA GLY A 180 14.09 -16.06 34.58
C GLY A 180 12.77 -16.76 34.93
N HIS A 181 11.93 -17.06 33.93
CA HIS A 181 10.71 -17.87 34.07
C HIS A 181 10.91 -19.33 33.63
N GLN A 182 12.12 -19.68 33.19
CA GLN A 182 12.47 -21.04 32.75
C GLN A 182 12.76 -21.96 33.94
N LEU A 183 12.05 -23.10 33.99
CA LEU A 183 12.36 -24.21 34.89
C LEU A 183 13.46 -25.10 34.28
N CYS A 184 14.32 -25.68 35.13
CA CYS A 184 15.29 -26.69 34.69
C CYS A 184 14.56 -27.98 34.27
N GLU A 185 14.82 -28.48 33.06
CA GLU A 185 14.18 -29.68 32.51
C GLU A 185 15.02 -30.95 32.63
N GLU A 186 16.18 -30.87 33.29
CA GLU A 186 17.00 -32.04 33.56
C GLU A 186 16.24 -33.03 34.45
N ARG A 187 16.28 -34.31 34.06
CA ARG A 187 15.63 -35.39 34.81
C ARG A 187 16.57 -35.89 35.88
N SER A 188 16.05 -36.03 37.10
CA SER A 188 16.75 -36.68 38.19
C SER A 188 16.97 -38.17 37.88
N LEU A 189 17.82 -38.82 38.66
CA LEU A 189 17.99 -40.28 38.65
C LEU A 189 16.68 -41.05 38.99
N THR A 190 15.63 -40.35 39.43
CA THR A 190 14.30 -40.88 39.72
C THR A 190 13.25 -40.47 38.67
N ASP A 191 13.68 -39.97 37.52
CA ASP A 191 12.82 -39.50 36.40
C ASP A 191 11.89 -38.31 36.76
N GLN A 192 12.22 -37.57 37.82
CA GLN A 192 11.50 -36.35 38.20
C GLN A 192 12.21 -35.10 37.67
N HIS A 193 11.44 -34.10 37.25
CA HIS A 193 11.99 -32.82 36.80
C HIS A 193 12.63 -32.06 37.96
N CYS A 194 13.74 -31.37 37.68
CA CYS A 194 14.38 -30.48 38.63
C CYS A 194 13.41 -29.38 39.12
N VAL A 195 13.39 -29.13 40.44
CA VAL A 195 12.53 -28.11 41.07
C VAL A 195 13.15 -26.71 41.05
N HIS A 196 14.40 -26.58 40.60
CA HIS A 196 15.12 -25.31 40.56
C HIS A 196 14.93 -24.58 39.21
N LYS A 197 15.14 -23.26 39.24
CA LYS A 197 15.25 -22.42 38.03
C LYS A 197 16.36 -22.97 37.13
N PHE A 198 16.31 -22.65 35.85
CA PHE A 198 17.41 -22.98 34.93
C PHE A 198 18.77 -22.60 35.55
N HIS A 199 19.64 -23.60 35.70
CA HIS A 199 20.94 -23.45 36.34
C HIS A 199 21.99 -24.20 35.53
N LEU A 200 23.20 -23.65 35.46
CA LEU A 200 24.34 -24.36 34.90
C LEU A 200 24.91 -25.25 35.99
N LEU A 201 25.00 -26.56 35.73
CA LEU A 201 25.70 -27.47 36.64
C LEU A 201 27.18 -27.05 36.73
N PRO A 202 27.79 -27.05 37.94
CA PRO A 202 29.23 -26.88 38.07
C PRO A 202 29.96 -27.94 37.24
N LYS A 203 30.96 -27.53 36.45
CA LYS A 203 31.82 -28.47 35.72
C LYS A 203 32.40 -29.49 36.72
N ALA A 204 32.32 -30.77 36.39
CA ALA A 204 32.82 -31.85 37.24
C ALA A 204 34.25 -31.53 37.72
N GLY A 205 34.41 -31.35 39.05
CA GLY A 205 35.71 -31.15 39.68
C GLY A 205 35.95 -29.82 40.41
N LYS A 206 34.95 -28.95 40.61
CA LYS A 206 35.07 -27.86 41.60
C LYS A 206 33.91 -27.89 42.58
N GLU A 207 34.21 -28.29 43.81
CA GLU A 207 33.31 -28.10 44.95
C GLU A 207 32.97 -26.61 45.08
N ALA A 208 31.67 -26.31 45.06
CA ALA A 208 31.18 -24.99 45.40
C ALA A 208 31.19 -24.88 46.93
N HIS A 209 32.16 -24.13 47.45
CA HIS A 209 32.13 -23.67 48.83
C HIS A 209 31.07 -22.55 48.94
N LEU A 210 30.10 -22.81 49.83
CA LEU A 210 29.02 -21.97 50.39
C LEU A 210 28.90 -20.51 49.92
#